data_AF-A0A0S8D4N9-F1
#
_entry.id   AF-A0A0S8D4N9-F1
#
_cell.length_a   1.000
_cell.length_b   1.000
_cell.length_c   1.000
_cell.angle_alpha   90.00
_cell.angle_beta   90.00
_cell.angle_gamma   90.00
#
_symmetry.space_group_name_H-M   'P 1'
#
loop_
_entity.id
_entity.type
_entity.pdbx_description
1 polymer ?
#
loop_
_entity_poly.entity_id
_entity_poly.type
_entity_poly.pdbx_seq_one_letter_code
_entity_poly.pdbx_strand_id
1 'polypeptide(L)'
;MTLPEIEHAAKNALPPQVWDFGAGGAETEVSLQRNRRALDKLALRPRVLVDVSQRDLSTTFAGLKLPVPVALAPMGGLVLFHPQGDCEMVRGAGPSGTLAVVSGVTGWSVEEVAKEAAGPLLFQLYHFGPRTWVQELLGHVEASGYHAVCLTVDLA
;
A
#
# COMPACT_ATOMS: atom_id res chain seq x y z
N MET A 1 13.39 5.87 15.33
CA MET A 1 12.32 6.17 14.36
C MET A 1 11.27 5.07 14.43
N THR A 2 10.11 5.40 14.99
CA THR A 2 8.92 4.55 15.13
C THR A 2 7.79 5.09 14.23
N LEU A 3 6.73 4.31 13.99
CA LEU A 3 5.59 4.79 13.19
C LEU A 3 4.96 6.08 13.77
N PRO A 4 4.72 6.21 15.10
CA PRO A 4 4.23 7.47 15.66
C PRO A 4 5.19 8.65 15.50
N GLU A 5 6.50 8.43 15.51
CA GLU A 5 7.48 9.50 15.25
C GLU A 5 7.41 9.98 13.79
N ILE A 6 7.22 9.06 12.83
CA ILE A 6 7.03 9.40 11.41
C ILE A 6 5.72 10.16 11.22
N GLU A 7 4.64 9.68 11.82
CA GLU A 7 3.32 10.31 11.81
C GLU A 7 3.38 11.75 12.35
N HIS A 8 4.02 11.93 13.50
CA HIS A 8 4.19 13.25 14.10
C HIS A 8 5.04 14.19 13.24
N ALA A 9 6.13 13.69 12.65
CA ALA A 9 6.95 14.47 11.73
C ALA A 9 6.15 14.89 10.48
N ALA A 10 5.35 13.98 9.90
CA ALA A 10 4.49 14.26 8.77
C ALA A 10 3.44 15.34 9.09
N LYS A 11 2.77 15.24 10.25
CA LYS A 11 1.81 16.25 10.72
C LYS A 11 2.41 17.66 10.81
N ASN A 12 3.68 17.75 11.22
CA ASN A 12 4.36 19.04 11.34
C ASN A 12 4.90 19.57 10.00
N ALA A 13 5.14 18.70 9.02
CA ALA A 13 5.71 19.06 7.73
C ALA A 13 4.65 19.35 6.65
N LEU A 14 3.48 18.73 6.72
CA LEU A 14 2.45 18.81 5.69
C LEU A 14 1.50 20.00 5.90
N PRO A 15 0.95 20.59 4.82
CA PRO A 15 -0.17 21.51 4.94
C PRO A 15 -1.35 20.84 5.67
N PRO A 16 -2.12 21.58 6.50
CA PRO A 16 -3.20 20.99 7.30
C PRO A 16 -4.21 20.18 6.48
N GLN A 17 -4.60 20.66 5.30
CA GLN A 17 -5.57 19.96 4.45
C GLN A 17 -5.02 18.65 3.88
N VAL A 18 -3.72 18.57 3.60
CA VAL A 18 -3.05 17.34 3.14
C VAL A 18 -2.94 16.34 4.28
N TRP A 19 -2.61 16.82 5.48
CA TRP A 19 -2.60 16.00 6.69
C TRP A 19 -3.98 15.40 6.95
N ASP A 20 -5.04 16.23 6.93
CA ASP A 20 -6.41 15.79 7.18
C ASP A 20 -6.88 14.77 6.11
N PHE A 21 -6.47 14.94 4.85
CA PHE A 21 -6.76 13.98 3.78
C PHE A 21 -6.17 12.59 4.04
N GLY A 22 -4.93 12.51 4.55
CA GLY A 22 -4.25 11.22 4.79
C GLY A 22 -4.57 10.56 6.12
N ALA A 23 -4.77 11.37 7.17
CA ALA A 23 -4.99 10.88 8.52
C ALA A 23 -6.48 10.66 8.86
N GLY A 24 -7.38 11.32 8.12
CA GLY A 24 -8.81 11.33 8.40
C GLY A 24 -9.51 9.99 8.16
N GLY A 25 -10.52 9.71 8.98
CA GLY A 25 -11.46 8.61 8.79
C GLY A 25 -12.88 9.07 8.45
N ALA A 26 -13.78 8.12 8.21
CA ALA A 26 -15.18 8.44 7.93
C ALA A 26 -15.90 9.00 9.17
N GLU A 27 -16.65 10.10 8.98
CA GLU A 27 -17.50 10.76 9.97
C GLU A 27 -16.79 11.03 11.32
N THR A 28 -17.14 10.26 12.35
CA THR A 28 -16.61 10.38 13.72
C THR A 28 -15.36 9.52 13.95
N GLU A 29 -14.85 8.88 12.88
CA GLU A 29 -13.64 8.05 12.87
C GLU A 29 -13.68 6.84 13.81
N VAL A 30 -14.87 6.44 14.25
CA VAL A 30 -15.05 5.34 15.20
C VAL A 30 -14.46 4.04 14.66
N SER A 31 -14.63 3.76 13.36
CA SER A 31 -14.06 2.56 12.72
C SER A 31 -12.53 2.61 12.66
N LEU A 32 -11.94 3.78 12.35
CA LEU A 32 -10.49 3.99 12.37
C LEU A 32 -9.91 3.68 13.75
N GLN A 33 -10.50 4.24 14.80
CA GLN A 33 -10.09 3.98 16.19
C GLN A 33 -10.29 2.52 16.59
N ARG A 34 -11.38 1.88 16.14
CA ARG A 34 -11.65 0.46 16.42
C ARG A 34 -10.62 -0.46 15.77
N ASN A 35 -10.19 -0.18 14.54
CA ASN A 35 -9.15 -0.95 13.86
C ASN A 35 -7.84 -0.97 14.68
N ARG A 36 -7.39 0.20 15.13
CA ARG A 36 -6.18 0.29 15.97
C ARG A 36 -6.35 -0.43 17.31
N ARG A 37 -7.45 -0.16 18.02
CA ARG A 37 -7.75 -0.79 19.32
C ARG A 37 -7.91 -2.31 19.22
N ALA A 38 -8.32 -2.85 18.08
CA ALA A 38 -8.44 -4.29 17.88
C ALA A 38 -7.07 -4.99 17.97
N LEU A 39 -6.01 -4.36 17.46
CA LEU A 39 -4.64 -4.89 17.57
C LEU A 39 -4.14 -4.87 19.01
N ASP A 40 -4.43 -3.81 19.77
CA ASP A 40 -3.99 -3.68 21.18
C ASP A 40 -4.64 -4.71 22.10
N LYS A 41 -5.75 -5.33 21.68
CA LYS A 41 -6.42 -6.42 22.41
C LYS A 41 -5.73 -7.78 22.21
N LEU A 42 -4.84 -7.90 21.23
CA LEU A 42 -4.13 -9.14 20.94
C LEU A 42 -2.82 -9.19 21.74
N ALA A 43 -2.56 -10.32 22.38
CA ALA A 43 -1.30 -10.59 23.06
C ALA A 43 -0.63 -11.82 22.44
N LEU A 44 0.66 -11.70 22.12
CA LEU A 44 1.48 -12.85 21.76
C LEU A 44 1.84 -13.60 23.05
N ARG A 45 1.74 -14.94 23.04
CA ARG A 45 2.23 -15.79 24.14
C ARG A 45 3.69 -16.15 23.88
N PRO A 46 4.68 -15.55 24.57
CA PRO A 46 6.08 -15.82 24.30
C PRO A 46 6.39 -17.30 24.55
N ARG A 47 7.20 -17.88 23.67
CA ARG A 47 7.74 -19.23 23.84
C ARG A 47 9.22 -19.09 24.17
N VAL A 48 9.59 -19.50 25.38
CA VAL A 48 10.96 -19.42 25.89
C VAL A 48 11.76 -20.66 25.51
N LEU A 49 13.08 -20.54 25.50
CA LEU A 49 14.03 -21.63 25.16
C LEU A 49 13.80 -22.22 23.75
N VAL A 50 13.39 -21.38 22.80
CA VAL A 50 13.30 -21.73 21.38
C VAL A 50 14.47 -21.06 20.66
N ASP A 51 15.22 -21.83 19.87
CA ASP A 51 16.26 -21.26 19.00
C ASP A 51 15.59 -20.47 17.87
N VAL A 52 15.83 -19.15 17.88
CA VAL A 52 15.35 -18.20 16.87
C VAL A 52 16.53 -17.52 16.17
N SER A 53 17.72 -18.14 16.16
CA SER A 53 18.89 -17.60 15.47
C SER A 53 18.64 -17.44 13.97
N GLN A 54 17.90 -18.37 13.36
CA GLN A 54 17.43 -18.31 11.98
C GLN A 54 15.91 -18.10 11.94
N ARG A 55 15.46 -17.07 11.23
CA ARG A 55 14.03 -16.81 10.97
C ARG A 55 13.82 -16.70 9.47
N ASP A 56 12.88 -17.49 8.96
CA ASP A 56 12.36 -17.33 7.61
C ASP A 56 10.99 -16.65 7.69
N LEU A 57 10.92 -15.41 7.20
CA LEU A 57 9.67 -14.65 7.08
C LEU A 57 9.08 -14.75 5.67
N SER A 58 9.74 -15.48 4.77
CA SER A 58 9.27 -15.60 3.40
C SER A 58 7.92 -16.29 3.34
N THR A 59 7.12 -15.89 2.35
CA THR A 59 5.78 -16.42 2.14
C THR A 59 5.45 -16.43 0.67
N THR A 60 4.30 -17.01 0.33
CA THR A 60 3.76 -16.97 -1.02
C THR A 60 2.38 -16.32 -0.99
N PHE A 61 2.19 -15.27 -1.77
CA PHE A 61 0.90 -14.58 -1.90
C PHE A 61 0.57 -14.37 -3.37
N ALA A 62 -0.65 -14.74 -3.78
CA ALA A 62 -1.09 -14.70 -5.18
C ALA A 62 -0.12 -15.40 -6.17
N GLY A 63 0.61 -16.42 -5.74
CA GLY A 63 1.62 -17.11 -6.54
C GLY A 63 3.00 -16.44 -6.59
N LEU A 64 3.17 -15.26 -5.97
CA LEU A 64 4.45 -14.57 -5.82
C LEU A 64 5.14 -15.02 -4.54
N LYS A 65 6.44 -15.34 -4.65
CA LYS A 65 7.29 -15.53 -3.47
C LYS A 65 7.72 -14.17 -2.94
N LEU A 66 7.37 -13.86 -1.70
CA LEU A 66 7.71 -12.62 -1.01
C LEU A 66 8.72 -12.88 0.12
N PRO A 67 9.67 -11.98 0.35
CA PRO A 67 10.66 -12.13 1.42
C PRO A 67 10.07 -11.90 2.82
N VAL A 68 8.96 -11.17 2.91
CA VAL A 68 8.22 -10.86 4.14
C VAL A 68 6.71 -10.86 3.90
N PRO A 69 5.87 -11.12 4.91
CA PRO A 69 4.42 -11.17 4.76
C PRO A 69 3.78 -9.79 4.97
N VAL A 70 4.35 -8.74 4.37
CA VAL A 70 3.90 -7.34 4.54
C VAL A 70 3.95 -6.66 3.19
N ALA A 71 2.83 -6.15 2.69
CA ALA A 71 2.74 -5.44 1.41
C ALA A 71 2.31 -3.98 1.62
N LEU A 72 2.62 -3.12 0.66
CA LEU A 72 2.10 -1.75 0.65
C LEU A 72 0.67 -1.75 0.09
N ALA A 73 -0.27 -1.22 0.89
CA ALA A 73 -1.67 -1.07 0.49
C ALA A 73 -1.82 0.06 -0.55
N PRO A 74 -2.86 -0.01 -1.42
CA PRO A 74 -3.09 1.05 -2.39
C PRO A 74 -3.60 2.31 -1.70
N MET A 75 -2.91 3.43 -1.96
CA MET A 75 -3.27 4.75 -1.45
C MET A 75 -3.37 5.71 -2.64
N GLY A 76 -4.54 6.33 -2.82
CA GLY A 76 -4.72 7.32 -3.87
C GLY A 76 -4.20 8.69 -3.46
N GLY A 77 -3.77 9.50 -4.44
CA GLY A 77 -3.38 10.89 -4.20
C GLY A 77 -2.06 11.09 -3.47
N LEU A 78 -1.13 10.13 -3.54
CA LEU A 78 0.18 10.22 -2.89
C LEU A 78 1.02 11.44 -3.34
N VAL A 79 0.70 12.02 -4.51
CA VAL A 79 1.29 13.27 -4.99
C VAL A 79 1.03 14.48 -4.08
N LEU A 80 0.01 14.42 -3.22
CA LEU A 80 -0.24 15.43 -2.20
C LEU A 80 0.83 15.41 -1.08
N PHE A 81 1.42 14.24 -0.83
CA PHE A 81 2.41 14.01 0.25
C PHE A 81 3.84 14.15 -0.26
N HIS A 82 4.09 13.77 -1.51
CA HIS A 82 5.40 13.87 -2.13
C HIS A 82 5.24 14.02 -3.65
N PRO A 83 5.98 14.92 -4.35
CA PRO A 83 5.77 15.17 -5.78
C PRO A 83 5.84 13.93 -6.67
N GLN A 84 6.64 12.92 -6.30
CA GLN A 84 6.75 11.66 -7.05
C GLN A 84 5.71 10.61 -6.64
N GLY A 85 4.92 10.83 -5.59
CA GLY A 85 3.79 9.97 -5.20
C GLY A 85 4.07 8.47 -5.25
N ASP A 86 3.27 7.75 -6.01
CA ASP A 86 3.35 6.29 -6.20
C ASP A 86 4.72 5.80 -6.69
N CYS A 87 5.42 6.59 -7.53
CA CYS A 87 6.77 6.26 -7.98
C CYS A 87 7.77 6.21 -6.80
N GLU A 88 7.67 7.16 -5.86
CA GLU A 88 8.50 7.14 -4.65
C GLU A 88 8.11 5.99 -3.72
N MET A 89 6.81 5.69 -3.61
CA MET A 89 6.32 4.57 -2.80
C MET A 89 6.91 3.23 -3.28
N VAL A 90 6.85 2.94 -4.59
CA VAL A 90 7.35 1.66 -5.12
C VAL A 90 8.89 1.60 -5.09
N ARG A 91 9.57 2.73 -5.24
CA ARG A 91 11.03 2.83 -5.06
C ARG A 91 11.42 2.51 -3.62
N GLY A 92 10.69 3.07 -2.65
CA GLY A 92 10.87 2.80 -1.22
C GLY A 92 10.56 1.35 -0.82
N ALA A 93 9.69 0.65 -1.56
CA ALA A 93 9.44 -0.78 -1.36
C ALA A 93 10.62 -1.65 -1.82
N GLY A 94 11.37 -1.20 -2.83
CA GLY A 94 12.44 -1.93 -3.52
C GLY A 94 13.46 -2.60 -2.59
N PRO A 95 14.04 -1.91 -1.58
CA PRO A 95 15.00 -2.51 -0.65
C PRO A 95 14.47 -3.73 0.12
N SER A 96 13.16 -3.76 0.40
CA SER A 96 12.51 -4.91 1.06
C SER A 96 12.13 -6.03 0.09
N GLY A 97 12.12 -5.75 -1.22
CA GLY A 97 11.63 -6.65 -2.26
C GLY A 97 10.15 -7.03 -2.12
N THR A 98 9.39 -6.31 -1.30
CA THR A 98 8.01 -6.66 -1.02
C THR A 98 7.05 -6.17 -2.09
N LEU A 99 5.82 -6.70 -2.05
CA LEU A 99 4.73 -6.35 -2.93
C LEU A 99 4.21 -4.92 -2.63
N ALA A 100 3.97 -4.15 -3.69
CA ALA A 100 3.20 -2.91 -3.61
C ALA A 100 1.92 -3.02 -4.45
N VAL A 101 0.80 -2.53 -3.91
CA VAL A 101 -0.44 -2.38 -4.64
C VAL A 101 -0.59 -0.91 -5.04
N VAL A 102 -0.61 -0.60 -6.33
CA VAL A 102 -0.68 0.78 -6.86
C VAL A 102 -2.14 1.16 -7.04
N SER A 103 -2.55 2.34 -6.57
CA SER A 103 -3.92 2.82 -6.76
C SER A 103 -4.18 3.26 -8.20
N GLY A 104 -5.39 3.03 -8.69
CA GLY A 104 -5.87 3.67 -9.93
C GLY A 104 -6.02 5.19 -9.82
N VAL A 105 -6.04 5.74 -8.60
CA VAL A 105 -6.04 7.20 -8.33
C VAL A 105 -4.61 7.66 -8.06
N THR A 106 -3.76 7.51 -9.09
CA THR A 106 -2.33 7.86 -9.08
C THR A 106 -2.11 9.18 -9.82
N GLY A 107 -1.03 9.89 -9.47
CA GLY A 107 -0.57 11.07 -10.24
C GLY A 107 0.28 10.74 -11.46
N TRP A 108 0.58 9.46 -11.68
CA TRP A 108 1.48 8.94 -12.73
C TRP A 108 0.85 7.80 -13.50
N SER A 109 1.28 7.57 -14.75
CA SER A 109 0.81 6.42 -15.52
C SER A 109 1.27 5.08 -14.91
N VAL A 110 0.55 3.99 -15.17
CA VAL A 110 0.90 2.66 -14.64
C VAL A 110 2.29 2.21 -15.12
N GLU A 111 2.67 2.62 -16.33
CA GLU A 111 3.96 2.39 -16.98
C GLU A 111 5.09 3.14 -16.27
N GLU A 112 4.86 4.39 -15.87
CA GLU A 112 5.85 5.20 -15.15
C GLU A 112 6.11 4.64 -13.75
N VAL A 113 5.06 4.28 -13.03
CA VAL A 113 5.20 3.65 -11.71
C VAL A 113 5.93 2.30 -11.83
N ALA A 114 5.60 1.49 -12.84
CA ALA A 114 6.25 0.18 -13.04
C ALA A 114 7.76 0.29 -13.27
N LYS A 115 8.24 1.35 -13.95
CA LYS A 115 9.67 1.57 -14.19
C LYS A 115 10.48 1.81 -12.92
N GLU A 116 9.84 2.32 -11.87
CA GLU A 116 10.48 2.67 -10.60
C GLU A 116 10.44 1.52 -9.58
N ALA A 117 9.66 0.48 -9.86
CA ALA A 117 9.51 -0.66 -8.98
C ALA A 117 10.64 -1.69 -9.15
N ALA A 118 11.22 -2.12 -8.02
CA ALA A 118 12.15 -3.27 -7.99
C ALA A 118 11.48 -4.55 -7.44
N GLY A 119 10.28 -4.43 -6.87
CA GLY A 119 9.48 -5.53 -6.33
C GLY A 119 8.22 -5.77 -7.17
N PRO A 120 7.46 -6.85 -6.88
CA PRO A 120 6.24 -7.15 -7.61
C PRO A 120 5.16 -6.09 -7.36
N LEU A 121 4.32 -5.87 -8.37
CA LEU A 121 3.22 -4.92 -8.32
C LEU A 121 1.86 -5.59 -8.51
N LEU A 122 0.87 -5.14 -7.76
CA LEU A 122 -0.55 -5.33 -8.09
C LEU A 122 -1.17 -3.98 -8.44
N PHE A 123 -2.21 -3.99 -9.26
CA PHE A 123 -2.95 -2.78 -9.60
C PHE A 123 -4.31 -2.78 -8.91
N GLN A 124 -4.63 -1.71 -8.19
CA GLN A 124 -5.95 -1.53 -7.59
C GLN A 124 -6.90 -0.86 -8.58
N LEU A 125 -8.00 -1.54 -8.89
CA LEU A 125 -9.01 -1.08 -9.84
C LEU A 125 -10.26 -0.57 -9.10
N TYR A 126 -10.68 0.64 -9.47
CA TYR A 126 -12.04 1.12 -9.26
C TYR A 126 -12.83 1.04 -10.57
N HIS A 127 -14.02 0.44 -10.53
CA HIS A 127 -14.87 0.30 -11.72
C HIS A 127 -15.80 1.51 -11.90
N PHE A 128 -15.26 2.63 -12.38
CA PHE A 128 -16.02 3.89 -12.56
C PHE A 128 -16.39 4.23 -14.01
N GLY A 129 -16.25 3.29 -14.95
CA GLY A 129 -16.40 3.60 -16.37
C GLY A 129 -16.95 2.46 -17.20
N PRO A 130 -17.15 2.70 -18.52
CA PRO A 130 -17.56 1.67 -19.44
C PRO A 130 -16.53 0.54 -19.47
N ARG A 131 -16.99 -0.68 -19.75
CA ARG A 131 -16.14 -1.87 -19.80
C ARG A 131 -14.98 -1.73 -20.80
N THR A 132 -15.16 -0.99 -21.88
CA THR A 132 -14.13 -0.73 -22.90
C THR A 132 -12.95 0.04 -22.31
N TRP A 133 -13.21 1.09 -21.52
CA TRP A 133 -12.16 1.86 -20.85
C TRP A 133 -11.38 0.99 -19.85
N VAL A 134 -12.09 0.17 -19.06
CA VAL A 134 -11.45 -0.76 -18.12
C VAL A 134 -10.60 -1.80 -18.86
N GLN A 135 -11.08 -2.31 -19.98
CA GLN A 135 -10.33 -3.27 -20.79
C GLN A 135 -9.04 -2.65 -21.34
N GLU A 136 -9.09 -1.41 -21.82
CA GLU A 136 -7.90 -0.67 -22.27
C GLU A 136 -6.91 -0.46 -21.12
N LEU A 137 -7.37 0.05 -19.98
CA LEU A 137 -6.55 0.24 -18.78
C LEU A 137 -5.89 -1.06 -18.32
N LEU A 138 -6.65 -2.15 -18.24
CA LEU A 138 -6.10 -3.45 -17.84
C LEU A 138 -5.07 -3.99 -18.84
N GLY A 139 -5.23 -3.68 -20.13
CA GLY A 139 -4.21 -3.99 -21.14
C GLY A 139 -2.89 -3.28 -20.86
N HIS A 140 -2.92 -2.01 -20.43
CA HIS A 140 -1.72 -1.26 -20.04
C HIS A 140 -1.09 -1.80 -18.77
N VAL A 141 -1.91 -2.16 -17.78
CA VAL A 141 -1.48 -2.77 -16.51
C VAL A 141 -0.77 -4.10 -16.76
N GLU A 142 -1.36 -4.98 -17.56
CA GLU A 142 -0.77 -6.27 -17.93
C GLU A 142 0.54 -6.08 -18.72
N ALA A 143 0.54 -5.20 -19.73
CA ALA A 143 1.72 -4.90 -20.52
C ALA A 143 2.86 -4.27 -19.70
N SER A 144 2.53 -3.59 -18.60
CA SER A 144 3.50 -3.00 -17.67
C SER A 144 4.05 -4.00 -16.64
N GLY A 145 3.62 -5.26 -16.68
CA GLY A 145 4.16 -6.33 -15.83
C GLY A 145 3.56 -6.40 -14.43
N TYR A 146 2.41 -5.78 -14.19
CA TYR A 146 1.67 -5.96 -12.94
C TYR A 146 1.15 -7.41 -12.86
N HIS A 147 1.29 -8.03 -11.68
CA HIS A 147 1.05 -9.46 -11.50
C HIS A 147 -0.43 -9.82 -11.39
N ALA A 148 -1.23 -8.96 -10.74
CA ALA A 148 -2.67 -9.15 -10.64
C ALA A 148 -3.40 -7.83 -10.36
N VAL A 149 -4.73 -7.91 -10.40
CA VAL A 149 -5.64 -6.80 -10.12
C VAL A 149 -6.33 -7.00 -8.77
N CYS A 150 -6.33 -5.97 -7.95
CA CYS A 150 -7.10 -5.86 -6.71
C CYS A 150 -8.35 -5.01 -6.98
N LEU A 151 -9.52 -5.64 -7.11
CA LEU A 151 -10.78 -4.91 -7.31
C LEU A 151 -11.29 -4.37 -5.99
N THR A 152 -11.45 -3.05 -5.90
CA THR A 152 -12.08 -2.41 -4.74
C THR A 152 -13.59 -2.37 -4.92
N VAL A 153 -14.34 -2.89 -3.94
CA VAL A 153 -15.80 -3.11 -4.02
C VAL A 153 -16.58 -2.47 -2.86
N ASP A 154 -15.91 -1.70 -2.01
CA ASP A 154 -16.46 -1.07 -0.80
C ASP A 154 -16.47 0.46 -0.88
N LEU A 155 -16.04 1.04 -2.01
CA LEU A 155 -16.17 2.47 -2.29
C LEU A 155 -17.57 2.74 -2.87
N ALA A 156 -18.37 3.53 -2.15
CA ALA A 156 -19.71 3.98 -2.54
C ALA A 156 -19.68 5.32 -3.28
#